data_AF-A0A534U9E0-F1
#
_entry.id   AF-A0A534U9E0-F1
#
_cell.length_a   1.000
_cell.length_b   1.000
_cell.length_c   1.000
_cell.angle_alpha   90.00
_cell.angle_beta   90.00
_cell.angle_gamma   90.00
#
_symmetry.space_group_name_H-M   'P 1'
#
loop_
_entity.id
_entity.type
_entity.pdbx_description
1 polymer ?
#
loop_
_entity_poly.entity_id
_entity_poly.type
_entity_poly.pdbx_seq_one_letter_code
_entity_poly.pdbx_strand_id
1 'polypeptide(L)'
;MKPSPVLVGVDTGGTFTDLVALVGGELRVLKVPSTPRDPAAAVRAGLTALVGGAGRPRLHYGSTVATNALLERRGARVVLLTTEG
;
A
#
# COMPACT_ATOMS: atom_id res chain seq x y z
N MET A 1 -20.20 -22.41 -9.19
CA MET A 1 -19.87 -20.96 -9.34
C MET A 1 -18.42 -20.76 -8.94
N LYS A 2 -17.62 -20.01 -9.72
CA LYS A 2 -16.31 -19.53 -9.22
C LYS A 2 -16.57 -18.54 -8.08
N PRO A 3 -15.81 -18.57 -6.98
CA PRO A 3 -15.93 -17.57 -5.93
C PRO A 3 -15.69 -16.18 -6.52
N SER A 4 -16.50 -15.20 -6.11
CA SER A 4 -16.29 -13.81 -6.51
C SER A 4 -14.90 -13.36 -6.04
N PRO A 5 -14.10 -12.75 -6.93
CA PRO A 5 -12.74 -12.37 -6.60
C PRO A 5 -12.73 -11.29 -5.52
N VAL A 6 -11.80 -11.41 -4.57
CA VAL A 6 -11.54 -10.35 -3.60
C VAL A 6 -10.58 -9.35 -4.22
N LEU A 7 -11.00 -8.08 -4.28
CA LEU A 7 -10.19 -6.97 -4.78
C LEU A 7 -9.84 -6.07 -3.61
N VAL A 8 -8.58 -5.63 -3.51
CA VAL A 8 -8.16 -4.69 -2.48
C VAL A 8 -7.33 -3.57 -3.10
N GLY A 9 -7.70 -2.33 -2.84
CA GLY A 9 -6.89 -1.14 -3.07
C GLY A 9 -6.22 -0.69 -1.78
N VAL A 10 -4.96 -0.28 -1.86
CA VAL A 10 -4.18 0.23 -0.73
C VAL A 10 -3.47 1.51 -1.16
N ASP A 11 -3.48 2.51 -0.29
CA ASP A 11 -2.61 3.69 -0.39
C ASP A 11 -1.83 3.88 0.93
N THR A 12 -0.52 4.06 0.84
CA THR A 12 0.34 4.22 2.02
C THR A 12 1.49 5.20 1.78
N GLY A 13 1.87 5.93 2.82
CA GLY A 13 2.98 6.89 2.78
C GLY A 13 2.67 8.25 3.42
N GLY A 14 1.41 8.49 3.80
CA GLY A 14 1.01 9.60 4.67
C GLY A 14 0.90 9.17 6.13
N THR A 15 0.19 9.96 6.95
CA THR A 15 -0.10 9.66 8.37
C THR A 15 -0.85 8.34 8.57
N PHE A 16 -1.68 7.98 7.58
CA PHE A 16 -2.48 6.76 7.58
C PHE A 16 -2.24 5.96 6.31
N THR A 17 -2.47 4.65 6.43
CA THR A 17 -2.60 3.72 5.32
C THR A 17 -4.08 3.44 5.13
N ASP A 18 -4.57 3.70 3.92
CA ASP A 18 -5.96 3.56 3.53
C ASP A 18 -6.12 2.24 2.78
N LEU A 19 -7.13 1.45 3.13
CA LEU A 19 -7.47 0.19 2.48
C LEU A 19 -8.95 0.17 2.11
N VAL A 20 -9.23 -0.30 0.89
CA VAL A 20 -10.59 -0.52 0.38
C VAL A 20 -10.66 -1.92 -0.21
N ALA A 21 -11.65 -2.71 0.18
CA ALA A 21 -11.83 -4.07 -0.34
C ALA A 21 -13.24 -4.29 -0.89
N LEU A 22 -13.33 -5.05 -1.98
CA LEU A 22 -14.57 -5.61 -2.48
C LEU A 22 -14.56 -7.12 -2.18
N VAL A 23 -15.38 -7.56 -1.22
CA VAL A 23 -15.47 -8.96 -0.77
C VAL A 23 -16.89 -9.45 -1.01
N GLY A 24 -17.07 -10.38 -1.95
CA GLY A 24 -18.41 -10.93 -2.23
C GLY A 24 -19.43 -9.89 -2.72
N GLY A 25 -18.98 -8.77 -3.30
CA GLY A 25 -19.85 -7.65 -3.71
C GLY A 25 -20.03 -6.58 -2.63
N GLU A 26 -19.55 -6.81 -1.40
CA GLU A 26 -19.58 -5.83 -0.31
C GLU A 26 -18.31 -4.96 -0.33
N LEU A 27 -18.49 -3.64 -0.29
CA LEU A 27 -17.39 -2.69 -0.14
C LEU A 27 -17.05 -2.50 1.34
N ARG A 28 -15.79 -2.67 1.70
CA ARG A 28 -15.26 -2.47 3.05
C ARG A 28 -14.13 -1.44 3.00
N VAL A 29 -14.06 -0.57 3.99
CA VAL A 29 -13.04 0.47 4.09
C VAL A 29 -12.40 0.43 5.46
N LEU A 30 -11.09 0.59 5.51
CA LEU A 30 -10.33 0.66 6.75
C LEU A 30 -9.18 1.65 6.62
N LYS A 31 -8.99 2.43 7.67
CA LYS A 31 -7.88 3.36 7.82
C LYS A 31 -7.08 2.93 9.04
N VAL A 32 -5.79 2.73 8.88
CA VAL A 32 -4.87 2.38 9.97
C VAL A 32 -3.72 3.37 10.02
N PRO A 33 -3.12 3.65 11.20
CA PRO A 33 -1.91 4.46 11.26
C PRO A 33 -0.82 3.87 10.37
N SER A 34 -0.12 4.73 9.62
CA SER A 34 1.03 4.30 8.83
C SER A 34 2.18 3.89 9.73
N THR A 35 3.03 3.01 9.20
CA THR A 35 4.30 2.60 9.81
C THR A 35 5.44 3.03 8.89
N PRO A 36 5.95 4.27 8.98
CA PRO A 36 6.90 4.81 7.99
C PRO A 36 8.19 4.00 7.83
N ARG A 37 8.64 3.32 8.90
CA ARG A 37 9.81 2.44 8.87
C ARG A 37 9.53 1.05 8.30
N ASP A 38 8.27 0.63 8.27
CA ASP A 38 7.82 -0.64 7.68
C ASP A 38 6.38 -0.48 7.15
N PRO A 39 6.18 0.16 5.99
CA PRO A 39 4.83 0.35 5.44
C PRO A 39 4.08 -0.97 5.22
N ALA A 40 4.81 -2.08 4.99
CA ALA A 40 4.20 -3.39 4.84
C ALA A 40 3.51 -3.87 6.13
N ALA A 41 3.96 -3.45 7.32
CA ALA A 41 3.28 -3.77 8.58
C ALA A 41 1.85 -3.22 8.63
N ALA A 42 1.65 -1.93 8.32
CA ALA A 42 0.32 -1.33 8.26
C ALA A 42 -0.59 -2.06 7.25
N VAL A 43 -0.04 -2.40 6.08
CA VAL A 43 -0.78 -3.10 5.02
C VAL A 43 -1.20 -4.50 5.45
N ARG A 44 -0.30 -5.29 6.06
CA ARG A 44 -0.64 -6.63 6.56
C ARG A 44 -1.71 -6.59 7.65
N ALA A 45 -1.58 -5.66 8.59
CA ALA A 45 -2.56 -5.48 9.66
C ALA A 45 -3.93 -5.10 9.08
N GLY A 46 -3.95 -4.15 8.14
CA GLY A 46 -5.16 -3.73 7.44
C GLY A 46 -5.81 -4.86 6.64
N LEU A 47 -5.03 -5.62 5.86
CA LEU A 47 -5.53 -6.76 5.09
C LEU A 47 -6.12 -7.84 6.00
N THR A 48 -5.47 -8.12 7.12
CA THR A 48 -5.96 -9.10 8.11
C THR A 48 -7.32 -8.68 8.65
N ALA A 49 -7.47 -7.41 9.05
CA ALA A 49 -8.71 -6.87 9.59
C ALA A 49 -9.84 -6.75 8.54
N LEU A 50 -9.51 -6.35 7.31
CA LEU A 50 -10.49 -6.01 6.29
C LEU A 50 -11.02 -7.25 5.54
N VAL A 51 -10.13 -8.21 5.30
CA VAL A 51 -10.41 -9.37 4.44
C VAL A 51 -10.64 -10.63 5.27
N GLY A 52 -10.09 -10.73 6.49
CA GLY A 52 -10.41 -11.81 7.44
C GLY A 52 -10.19 -13.23 6.92
N GLY A 53 -9.31 -13.42 5.94
CA GLY A 53 -9.08 -14.72 5.29
C GLY A 53 -10.03 -15.05 4.12
N ALA A 54 -10.84 -14.08 3.65
CA ALA A 54 -11.67 -14.24 2.46
C ALA A 54 -10.79 -14.40 1.20
N GLY A 55 -10.49 -15.64 0.86
CA GLY A 55 -9.77 -16.01 -0.36
C GLY A 55 -8.40 -15.35 -0.52
N ARG A 56 -7.87 -15.39 -1.75
CA ARG A 56 -6.63 -14.72 -2.13
C ARG A 56 -6.97 -13.36 -2.76
N PRO A 57 -6.66 -12.23 -2.11
CA PRO A 57 -6.97 -10.91 -2.65
C PRO A 57 -6.09 -10.60 -3.86
N ARG A 58 -6.66 -9.91 -4.86
CA ARG A 58 -5.90 -9.16 -5.86
C ARG A 58 -5.63 -7.77 -5.31
N LEU A 59 -4.36 -7.44 -5.14
CA LEU A 59 -3.92 -6.21 -4.50
C LEU A 59 -3.51 -5.16 -5.54
N HIS A 60 -4.12 -3.99 -5.47
CA HIS A 60 -3.69 -2.76 -6.13
C HIS A 60 -3.04 -1.88 -5.08
N TYR A 61 -1.73 -1.68 -5.21
CA TYR A 61 -0.94 -0.99 -4.21
C TYR A 61 -0.42 0.33 -4.75
N GLY A 62 -0.91 1.42 -4.18
CA GLY A 62 -0.39 2.77 -4.33
C GLY A 62 0.49 3.13 -3.15
N SER A 63 1.54 3.91 -3.39
CA SER A 63 2.32 4.48 -2.31
C SER A 63 2.83 5.87 -2.64
N THR A 64 2.81 6.73 -1.63
CA THR A 64 3.39 8.08 -1.66
C THR A 64 4.76 8.16 -0.99
N VAL A 65 5.30 7.03 -0.47
CA VAL A 65 6.60 6.99 0.22
C VAL A 65 7.73 7.52 -0.67
N ALA A 66 7.78 7.09 -1.94
CA ALA A 66 8.82 7.51 -2.88
C ALA A 66 8.75 9.01 -3.19
N THR A 67 7.55 9.52 -3.45
CA THR A 67 7.33 10.94 -3.73
C THR A 67 7.69 11.79 -2.51
N ASN A 68 7.29 11.38 -1.31
CA ASN A 68 7.65 12.07 -0.07
C ASN A 68 9.16 12.01 0.19
N ALA A 69 9.81 10.89 -0.08
CA ALA A 69 11.26 10.77 0.02
C ALA A 69 11.98 11.73 -0.94
N LEU A 70 11.47 11.90 -2.17
CA LEU A 70 12.01 12.86 -3.14
C LEU A 70 11.82 14.31 -2.67
N LEU A 71 10.60 14.68 -2.29
CA LEU A 71 10.26 16.04 -1.85
C LEU A 71 11.04 16.44 -0.58
N GLU A 72 11.20 15.51 0.35
CA GLU A 72 11.90 15.73 1.62
C GLU A 72 13.41 15.44 1.52
N ARG A 73 13.92 15.12 0.31
CA ARG A 73 15.33 14.81 0.03
C ARG A 73 15.91 13.70 0.93
N ARG A 74 15.09 12.71 1.28
CA ARG A 74 15.45 11.55 2.11
C ARG A 74 15.78 10.32 1.26
N GLY A 75 16.59 10.51 0.22
CA GLY A 75 17.10 9.42 -0.62
C GLY A 75 18.44 8.87 -0.11
N ALA A 76 18.89 7.76 -0.70
CA ALA A 76 20.27 7.31 -0.53
C ALA A 76 21.24 8.30 -1.19
N ARG A 77 22.48 8.37 -0.70
CA ARG A 77 23.57 9.05 -1.42
C ARG A 77 23.88 8.25 -2.68
N VAL A 78 23.86 8.91 -3.83
CA VAL A 78 24.11 8.30 -5.15
C VAL A 78 25.14 9.11 -5.93
N VAL A 79 25.76 8.49 -6.94
CA VAL A 79 26.70 9.12 -7.88
C VAL A 79 26.08 9.09 -9.28
N LEU A 80 26.20 10.20 -10.01
CA LEU A 80 25.90 10.26 -11.44
C LEU A 80 27.20 10.12 -12.22
N LEU A 81 27.32 9.07 -13.03
CA LEU A 81 28.39 8.90 -14.00
C LEU A 81 27.79 9.09 -15.40
N THR A 82 28.34 10.05 -16.15
CA THR A 82 27.88 10.40 -17.50
C THR A 82 29.09 10.65 -18.41
N THR A 83 28.87 10.65 -19.73
CA THR A 83 29.88 11.08 -20.71
C THR A 83 30.23 12.56 -20.53
N GLU A 84 31.39 12.95 -21.03
CA GLU A 84 31.74 14.35 -21.20
C GLU A 84 30.87 14.95 -22.30
N GLY A 85 30.13 16.03 -21.97
CA GLY A 85 29.23 16.72 -22.91
C GLY A 85 27.88 16.04 -23.03
#